data_AF-A0AAD3YP47-F1
#
_entry.id   AF-A0AAD3YP47-F1
#
_cell.length_a   1.000
_cell.length_b   1.000
_cell.length_c   1.000
_cell.angle_alpha   90.00
_cell.angle_beta   90.00
_cell.angle_gamma   90.00
#
_symmetry.space_group_name_H-M   'P 1'
#
loop_
_entity.id
_entity.type
_entity.pdbx_description
1 polymer ?
#
loop_
_entity_poly.entity_id
_entity_poly.type
_entity_poly.pdbx_seq_one_letter_code
_entity_poly.pdbx_strand_id
1 'polypeptide(L)'
;MKLLNTYEDKDEAEEALTKIFGEKRLASERDGTVVIYNLFGTPSWGNFYKLGMFNLPELQKILELRRTGQPIDLDKYNEYVKTLSYAARLFDLAIPKHWL
;
A
#
# COMPACT_ATOMS: atom_id res chain seq x y z
N MET A 1 -6.31 8.13 12.28
CA MET A 1 -5.99 6.85 11.58
C MET A 1 -7.12 6.39 10.63
N LYS A 2 -6.80 5.62 9.57
CA LYS A 2 -7.75 4.88 8.70
C LYS A 2 -7.40 3.38 8.72
N LEU A 3 -8.35 2.50 8.38
CA LEU A 3 -8.06 1.08 8.14
C LEU A 3 -7.17 0.97 6.89
N LEU A 4 -5.96 0.43 7.05
CA LEU A 4 -5.00 0.28 5.96
C LEU A 4 -5.11 -1.11 5.33
N ASN A 5 -5.19 -2.16 6.15
CA ASN A 5 -5.33 -3.53 5.67
C ASN A 5 -5.96 -4.43 6.76
N THR A 6 -6.43 -5.60 6.36
CA THR A 6 -6.97 -6.65 7.23
C THR A 6 -6.21 -7.94 6.99
N TYR A 7 -5.83 -8.62 8.06
CA TYR A 7 -5.08 -9.87 8.04
C TYR A 7 -5.87 -10.98 8.74
N GLU A 8 -5.69 -12.22 8.31
CA GLU A 8 -6.26 -13.40 8.99
C GLU A 8 -5.24 -14.05 9.92
N ASP A 9 -3.94 -13.85 9.66
CA ASP A 9 -2.84 -14.30 10.49
C ASP A 9 -2.36 -13.20 11.44
N LYS A 10 -2.06 -13.58 12.69
CA LYS A 10 -1.64 -12.64 13.74
C LYS A 10 -0.20 -12.16 13.53
N ASP A 11 0.71 -13.08 13.24
CA ASP A 11 2.13 -12.79 13.08
C ASP A 11 2.35 -11.86 11.88
N GLU A 12 1.69 -12.11 10.75
CA GLU A 12 1.71 -11.23 9.58
C GLU A 12 1.20 -9.82 9.91
N ALA A 13 0.14 -9.72 10.72
CA ALA A 13 -0.45 -8.45 11.13
C ALA A 13 0.46 -7.67 12.08
N GLU A 14 1.12 -8.35 13.02
CA GLU A 14 2.10 -7.77 13.93
C GLU A 14 3.34 -7.32 13.17
N GLU A 15 3.85 -8.13 12.24
CA GLU A 15 4.94 -7.74 11.34
C GLU A 15 4.58 -6.48 10.53
N ALA A 16 3.39 -6.43 9.94
CA ALA A 16 2.91 -5.28 9.19
C ALA A 16 2.84 -4.00 10.06
N LEU A 17 2.39 -4.13 11.32
CA LEU A 17 2.38 -3.03 12.29
C LEU A 17 3.80 -2.49 12.56
N THR A 18 4.82 -3.35 12.64
CA THR A 18 6.21 -2.89 12.87
C THR A 18 6.76 -2.09 11.68
N LYS A 19 6.36 -2.43 10.45
CA LYS A 19 6.87 -1.81 9.22
C LYS A 19 6.44 -0.35 9.07
N ILE A 20 5.20 0.00 9.42
CA ILE A 20 4.62 1.33 9.17
C ILE A 20 5.02 2.39 10.21
N PHE A 21 4.97 3.66 9.82
CA PHE A 21 5.30 4.82 10.66
C PHE A 21 4.10 5.71 10.96
N GLY A 22 4.24 6.55 12.00
CA GLY A 22 3.20 7.46 12.47
C GLY A 22 2.21 6.80 13.43
N GLU A 23 1.05 7.43 13.61
CA GLU A 23 -0.04 6.86 14.40
C GLU A 23 -0.51 5.54 13.76
N LYS A 24 -0.48 4.46 14.55
CA LYS A 24 -0.80 3.09 14.13
C LYS A 24 -1.39 2.27 15.28
N ARG A 25 -2.28 1.35 14.94
CA ARG A 25 -2.97 0.47 15.88
C ARG A 25 -3.36 -0.83 15.18
N LEU A 26 -3.15 -1.95 15.85
CA LEU A 26 -3.71 -3.24 15.45
C LEU A 26 -4.89 -3.58 16.36
N ALA A 27 -6.02 -3.97 15.77
CA ALA A 27 -7.20 -4.40 16.51
C ALA A 27 -7.65 -5.77 15.99
N SER A 28 -7.92 -6.70 16.90
CA SER A 28 -8.55 -7.98 16.55
C SER A 28 -10.07 -7.85 16.58
N GLU A 29 -10.73 -8.49 15.63
CA GLU A 29 -12.18 -8.57 15.50
C GLU A 29 -12.57 -10.03 15.21
N ARG A 30 -13.71 -10.48 15.74
CA ARG A 30 -14.28 -11.78 15.39
C ARG A 30 -15.25 -11.58 14.24
N ASP A 31 -14.87 -12.03 13.05
CA ASP A 31 -15.76 -12.09 11.90
C ASP A 31 -16.32 -13.51 11.79
N GLY A 32 -17.49 -13.70 12.42
CA GLY A 32 -18.13 -14.99 12.59
C GLY A 32 -17.27 -15.98 13.39
N THR A 33 -16.61 -16.88 12.68
CA THR A 33 -15.82 -18.00 13.22
C THR A 33 -14.31 -17.74 13.14
N VAL A 34 -13.89 -16.65 12.51
CA VAL A 34 -12.49 -16.31 12.26
C VAL A 34 -12.12 -15.06 13.08
N VAL A 35 -10.88 -14.99 13.55
CA VAL A 35 -10.32 -13.77 14.13
C VAL A 35 -9.55 -13.07 13.03
N ILE A 36 -9.96 -11.86 12.68
CA ILE A 36 -9.24 -10.99 11.77
C ILE A 36 -8.52 -9.90 12.54
N TYR A 37 -7.45 -9.38 11.95
CA TYR A 37 -6.59 -8.36 12.52
C TYR A 37 -6.60 -7.13 11.61
N ASN A 38 -7.32 -6.10 12.05
CA ASN A 38 -7.48 -4.84 11.36
C ASN A 38 -6.32 -3.90 11.71
N LEU A 39 -5.48 -3.61 10.71
CA LEU A 39 -4.35 -2.68 10.83
C LEU A 39 -4.81 -1.27 10.49
N PHE A 40 -4.93 -0.44 11.52
CA PHE A 40 -5.18 0.99 11.39
C PHE A 40 -3.87 1.77 11.40
N GLY A 41 -3.80 2.81 10.59
CA GLY A 41 -2.64 3.68 10.57
C GLY A 41 -2.84 4.98 9.83
N THR A 42 -1.75 5.74 9.71
CA THR A 42 -1.71 6.96 8.89
C THR A 42 -1.57 6.56 7.42
N PRO A 43 -2.55 6.88 6.56
CA PRO A 43 -2.44 6.59 5.14
C PRO A 43 -1.30 7.42 4.55
N SER A 44 -0.35 6.75 3.91
CA SER A 44 0.72 7.41 3.17
C SER A 44 1.29 6.44 2.16
N TRP A 45 1.79 6.96 1.05
CA TRP A 45 2.44 6.12 0.03
C TRP A 45 3.62 5.33 0.58
N GLY A 46 4.38 5.90 1.53
CA GLY A 46 5.46 5.20 2.21
C GLY A 46 4.97 4.01 3.06
N ASN A 47 3.87 4.18 3.79
CA ASN A 47 3.28 3.07 4.56
C ASN A 47 2.71 2.01 3.62
N PHE A 48 1.99 2.40 2.57
CA PHE A 48 1.45 1.46 1.58
C PHE A 48 2.54 0.67 0.86
N TYR A 49 3.65 1.31 0.50
CA TYR A 49 4.81 0.64 -0.09
C TYR A 49 5.36 -0.45 0.84
N LYS A 50 5.54 -0.13 2.12
CA LYS A 50 6.05 -1.07 3.12
C LYS A 50 5.09 -2.22 3.44
N LEU A 51 3.80 -1.99 3.24
CA LEU A 51 2.77 -3.02 3.32
C LEU A 51 2.64 -3.82 2.00
N GLY A 52 3.42 -3.50 0.97
CA GLY A 52 3.35 -4.18 -0.34
C GLY A 52 2.07 -3.87 -1.12
N MET A 53 1.36 -2.79 -0.79
CA MET A 53 0.04 -2.48 -1.34
C MET A 53 0.11 -1.73 -2.68
N PHE A 54 -1.00 -1.79 -3.41
CA PHE A 54 -1.25 -1.02 -4.65
C PHE A 54 -0.17 -1.16 -5.73
N ASN A 55 0.52 -2.30 -5.77
CA ASN A 55 1.64 -2.58 -6.68
C ASN A 55 2.77 -1.54 -6.60
N LEU A 56 2.90 -0.83 -5.48
CA LEU A 56 3.96 0.16 -5.29
C LEU A 56 5.39 -0.41 -5.42
N PRO A 57 5.69 -1.64 -4.96
CA PRO A 57 7.00 -2.25 -5.20
C PRO A 57 7.31 -2.44 -6.69
N GLU A 58 6.33 -2.86 -7.49
CA GLU A 58 6.49 -3.04 -8.93
C GLU A 58 6.56 -1.70 -9.67
N LEU A 59 5.76 -0.72 -9.25
CA LEU A 59 5.85 0.64 -9.79
C LEU A 59 7.24 1.23 -9.56
N GLN A 60 7.84 1.04 -8.39
CA GLN A 60 9.21 1.50 -8.13
C GLN A 60 10.18 0.91 -9.17
N LYS A 61 10.12 -0.39 -9.43
CA LYS A 61 10.98 -1.05 -10.43
C LYS A 61 10.80 -0.42 -11.82
N ILE A 62 9.56 -0.17 -12.25
CA ILE A 62 9.27 0.48 -13.53
C ILE A 62 9.83 1.90 -13.57
N LEU A 63 9.67 2.69 -12.50
CA LEU A 63 10.21 4.04 -12.42
C LEU A 63 11.75 4.06 -12.45
N GLU A 64 12.40 3.06 -11.85
CA GLU A 64 13.86 2.89 -11.91
C GLU A 64 14.34 2.52 -13.32
N LEU A 65 13.64 1.63 -14.03
CA LEU A 65 13.90 1.33 -15.44
C LEU A 65 13.75 2.59 -16.30
N ARG A 66 12.66 3.34 -16.11
CA ARG A 66 12.43 4.64 -16.79
C ARG A 66 13.57 5.62 -16.53
N ARG A 67 14.04 5.74 -15.28
CA ARG A 67 15.15 6.61 -14.89
C ARG A 67 16.48 6.20 -15.52
N THR A 68 16.70 4.90 -15.73
CA THR A 68 17.92 4.37 -16.34
C THR A 68 17.85 4.31 -17.87
N GLY A 69 16.77 4.80 -18.48
CA GLY A 69 16.58 4.81 -19.93
C GLY A 69 16.26 3.42 -20.53
N GLN A 70 15.90 2.45 -19.68
CA GLN A 70 15.50 1.13 -20.12
C GLN A 70 14.04 1.13 -20.60
N PRO A 71 13.69 0.22 -21.54
CA PRO A 71 12.31 0.07 -21.96
C PRO A 71 11.44 -0.36 -20.78
N ILE A 72 10.28 0.28 -20.66
CA ILE A 72 9.26 -0.05 -19.65
C ILE A 72 8.01 -0.60 -20.30
N ASP A 73 7.32 -1.48 -19.58
CA ASP A 73 5.99 -1.94 -19.96
C ASP A 73 4.97 -0.82 -19.66
N LEU A 74 4.58 -0.10 -20.71
CA LEU A 74 3.64 1.01 -20.62
C LEU A 74 2.23 0.56 -20.22
N ASP A 75 1.84 -0.68 -20.55
CA ASP A 75 0.52 -1.21 -20.20
C ASP A 75 0.42 -1.42 -18.69
N LYS A 76 1.41 -2.11 -18.11
CA LYS A 76 1.53 -2.27 -16.65
C LYS A 76 1.65 -0.95 -15.92
N TYR A 77 2.46 -0.03 -16.45
CA TYR A 77 2.58 1.30 -15.87
C TYR A 77 1.22 2.01 -15.80
N ASN A 78 0.44 2.00 -16.88
CA ASN A 78 -0.89 2.61 -16.91
C ASN A 78 -1.86 1.92 -15.94
N GLU A 79 -1.79 0.60 -15.78
CA GLU A 79 -2.58 -0.15 -14.80
C GLU A 79 -2.25 0.27 -13.36
N TYR A 80 -0.96 0.42 -13.04
CA TYR A 80 -0.53 0.88 -11.72
C TYR A 80 -0.98 2.31 -11.44
N VAL A 81 -0.86 3.22 -12.41
CA VAL A 81 -1.34 4.61 -12.28
C VAL A 81 -2.86 4.67 -12.06
N LYS A 82 -3.64 3.81 -12.73
CA LYS A 82 -5.10 3.69 -12.48
C LYS A 82 -5.39 3.23 -11.06
N THR A 83 -4.67 2.20 -10.59
CA THR A 83 -4.80 1.69 -9.22
C THR A 83 -4.46 2.75 -8.18
N LEU A 84 -3.36 3.48 -8.39
CA LEU A 84 -2.98 4.60 -7.54
C LEU A 84 -4.01 5.72 -7.55
N SER A 85 -4.62 6.02 -8.69
CA SER A 85 -5.66 7.05 -8.79
C SER A 85 -6.90 6.69 -7.97
N TYR A 86 -7.27 5.41 -7.92
CA TYR A 86 -8.33 4.93 -7.06
C TYR A 86 -7.96 5.02 -5.58
N ALA A 87 -6.78 4.52 -5.20
CA ALA A 87 -6.29 4.56 -3.82
C ALA A 87 -6.11 5.99 -3.31
N ALA A 88 -5.60 6.89 -4.15
CA ALA A 88 -5.46 8.32 -3.86
C ALA A 88 -6.80 8.95 -3.43
N ARG A 89 -7.88 8.64 -4.14
CA ARG A 89 -9.23 9.13 -3.80
C ARG A 89 -9.76 8.49 -2.51
N LEU A 90 -9.58 7.19 -2.34
CA LEU A 90 -10.04 6.47 -1.15
C LEU A 90 -9.36 6.96 0.14
N PHE A 91 -8.07 7.25 0.04
CA PHE A 91 -7.26 7.64 1.20
C PHE A 91 -7.06 9.15 1.34
N ASP A 92 -7.53 9.96 0.39
CA ASP A 92 -7.33 11.41 0.32
C ASP A 92 -5.85 11.80 0.23
N LEU A 93 -5.15 11.19 -0.73
CA LEU A 93 -3.72 11.39 -0.98
C LEU A 93 -3.48 11.97 -2.38
N ALA A 94 -2.50 12.86 -2.50
CA ALA A 94 -2.01 13.31 -3.79
C ALA A 94 -0.95 12.32 -4.32
N ILE A 95 -1.04 11.95 -5.60
CA ILE A 95 0.01 11.16 -6.27
C ILE A 95 1.19 12.08 -6.59
N PRO A 96 2.44 11.69 -6.26
CA PRO A 96 3.61 12.47 -6.64
C PRO A 96 3.74 12.60 -8.16
N LYS A 97 3.92 13.84 -8.66
CA LYS A 97 4.02 14.12 -10.11
C LYS A 97 5.12 13.35 -10.83
N HIS A 98 6.22 13.03 -10.13
CA HIS A 98 7.33 12.28 -10.70
C HIS A 98 7.03 10.78 -10.89
N TRP A 99 5.87 10.29 -10.43
CA TRP A 99 5.38 8.94 -10.71
C TRP A 99 4.49 8.90 -11.95
N LEU A 100 4.04 10.06 -12.45
CA LEU A 100 3.15 10.23 -13.60
C LEU A 100 3.93 10.49 -14.91
#